data_AF-A0A7M1S590-F1
#
_entry.id   AF-A0A7M1S590-F1
#
_cell.length_a   1.000
_cell.length_b   1.000
_cell.length_c   1.000
_cell.angle_alpha   90.00
_cell.angle_beta   90.00
_cell.angle_gamma   90.00
#
_symmetry.space_group_name_H-M   'P 1'
#
loop_
_entity.id
_entity.type
_entity.pdbx_description
1 polymer ?
#
loop_
_entity_poly.entity_id
_entity_poly.type
_entity_poly.pdbx_seq_one_letter_code
_entity_poly.pdbx_strand_id
1 'polypeptide(L)'
;MSPLVPHIVPELEMMKRYPSELFYRGDLRLLDRPKVSIVGTRTPSLYTQQMTQDIAKALARRGVCLVSGAAMGVDALVHEAAGTENTIAVLGCGLDIRYPVINSALIASIEKNGLLLSQFNDGFRATNWSFVVRNELVVALGEILIVTEADSRSGSLRSVEFAQKMGKKIFVLPQRLGESRGTNRLLFEAEAEAIYDIEAFASTFGKAVDDNVTKDEFFYFCQTMPTLDQAVKEFGERVYEAELEGVVTIRNGIVCLQ
;
A
#
# COMPACT_ATOMS: atom_id res chain seq x y z
N MET A 1 -25.64 -0.31 -5.26
CA MET A 1 -24.85 -1.52 -4.96
C MET A 1 -23.48 -1.30 -5.57
N SER A 2 -22.44 -1.36 -4.75
CA SER A 2 -21.06 -1.21 -5.22
C SER A 2 -20.72 -2.32 -6.24
N PRO A 3 -20.00 -1.99 -7.34
CA PRO A 3 -19.62 -2.99 -8.35
C PRO A 3 -18.58 -3.98 -7.82
N LEU A 4 -18.55 -5.17 -8.40
CA LEU A 4 -17.50 -6.17 -8.16
C LEU A 4 -16.27 -5.86 -9.02
N VAL A 5 -15.09 -6.14 -8.47
CA VAL A 5 -13.84 -6.12 -9.24
C VAL A 5 -13.98 -7.09 -10.41
N PRO A 6 -13.81 -6.64 -11.68
CA PRO A 6 -14.19 -7.41 -12.85
C PRO A 6 -13.15 -8.48 -13.26
N HIS A 7 -11.98 -8.50 -12.62
CA HIS A 7 -10.86 -9.39 -12.95
C HIS A 7 -10.27 -10.03 -11.68
N ILE A 8 -9.48 -11.09 -11.87
CA ILE A 8 -8.74 -11.74 -10.79
C ILE A 8 -7.59 -10.83 -10.37
N VAL A 9 -7.43 -10.65 -9.06
CA VAL A 9 -6.30 -9.94 -8.44
C VAL A 9 -5.30 -11.01 -7.97
N PRO A 10 -4.19 -11.25 -8.71
CA PRO A 10 -3.32 -12.40 -8.48
C PRO A 10 -2.76 -12.49 -7.06
N GLU A 11 -2.48 -11.35 -6.42
CA GLU A 11 -1.94 -11.28 -5.07
C GLU A 11 -2.87 -11.90 -4.02
N LEU A 12 -4.18 -11.96 -4.31
CA LEU A 12 -5.18 -12.53 -3.40
C LEU A 12 -5.21 -14.06 -3.42
N GLU A 13 -4.53 -14.70 -4.37
CA GLU A 13 -4.35 -16.16 -4.36
C GLU A 13 -3.51 -16.64 -3.16
N MET A 14 -2.72 -15.75 -2.56
CA MET A 14 -1.95 -16.03 -1.35
C MET A 14 -2.82 -16.09 -0.08
N MET A 15 -4.06 -15.59 -0.14
CA MET A 15 -5.00 -15.69 0.98
C MET A 15 -5.40 -17.14 1.23
N LYS A 16 -5.83 -17.44 2.46
CA LYS A 16 -6.33 -18.79 2.79
C LYS A 16 -7.47 -19.23 1.87
N ARG A 17 -8.30 -18.28 1.46
CA ARG A 17 -9.35 -18.47 0.46
C ARG A 17 -9.47 -17.19 -0.36
N TYR A 18 -9.41 -17.33 -1.67
CA TYR A 18 -9.67 -16.21 -2.58
C TYR A 18 -11.09 -15.63 -2.30
N PRO A 19 -11.25 -14.30 -2.18
CA PRO A 19 -12.55 -13.68 -1.90
C PRO A 19 -13.60 -14.07 -2.94
N SER A 20 -14.76 -14.57 -2.49
CA SER A 20 -15.87 -14.87 -3.41
C SER A 20 -16.47 -13.60 -4.02
N GLU A 21 -16.45 -12.51 -3.26
CA GLU A 21 -16.90 -11.19 -3.67
C GLU A 21 -15.85 -10.17 -3.23
N LEU A 22 -15.48 -9.29 -4.15
CA LEU A 22 -14.60 -8.15 -3.88
C LEU A 22 -15.23 -6.92 -4.53
N PHE A 23 -15.76 -6.03 -3.71
CA PHE A 23 -16.37 -4.78 -4.15
C PHE A 23 -15.33 -3.69 -4.25
N TYR A 24 -15.54 -2.74 -5.16
CA TYR A 24 -14.66 -1.58 -5.30
C TYR A 24 -15.42 -0.27 -5.50
N ARG A 25 -14.74 0.83 -5.19
CA ARG A 25 -15.07 2.20 -5.64
C ARG A 25 -13.78 2.97 -5.90
N GLY A 26 -13.74 3.74 -6.98
CA GLY A 26 -12.55 4.49 -7.38
C GLY A 26 -11.76 3.80 -8.50
N ASP A 27 -10.45 4.02 -8.54
CA ASP A 27 -9.57 3.68 -9.66
C ASP A 27 -8.94 2.28 -9.53
N LEU A 28 -9.40 1.33 -10.34
CA LEU A 28 -8.87 -0.04 -10.36
C LEU A 28 -7.43 -0.13 -10.86
N ARG A 29 -6.92 0.85 -11.62
CA ARG A 29 -5.53 0.83 -12.13
C ARG A 29 -4.50 0.80 -11.00
N LEU A 30 -4.88 1.18 -9.78
CA LEU A 30 -4.03 1.06 -8.60
C LEU A 30 -3.70 -0.40 -8.24
N LEU A 31 -4.51 -1.36 -8.68
CA LEU A 31 -4.23 -2.79 -8.50
C LEU A 31 -3.04 -3.25 -9.36
N ASP A 32 -2.75 -2.58 -10.48
CA ASP A 32 -1.68 -2.98 -11.39
C ASP A 32 -0.30 -2.42 -11.00
N ARG A 33 -0.26 -1.59 -9.95
CA ARG A 33 0.98 -0.92 -9.50
C ARG A 33 1.74 -1.78 -8.49
N PRO A 34 3.06 -1.55 -8.32
CA PRO A 34 3.78 -2.08 -7.17
C PRO A 34 3.11 -1.63 -5.88
N LYS A 35 2.88 -2.55 -4.93
CA LYS A 35 2.07 -2.29 -3.74
C LYS A 35 2.84 -2.60 -2.47
N VAL A 36 2.74 -1.71 -1.47
CA VAL A 36 3.29 -1.93 -0.13
C VAL A 36 2.20 -1.75 0.91
N SER A 37 2.02 -2.74 1.76
CA SER A 37 1.05 -2.68 2.85
C SER A 37 1.70 -2.09 4.09
N ILE A 38 1.08 -1.05 4.66
CA ILE A 38 1.56 -0.40 5.89
C ILE A 38 0.44 -0.40 6.92
N VAL A 39 0.73 -0.94 8.10
CA VAL A 39 -0.22 -1.03 9.22
C VAL A 39 0.45 -0.65 10.53
N GLY A 40 -0.35 -0.34 11.54
CA GLY A 40 0.19 -0.09 12.88
C GLY A 40 -0.87 0.25 13.91
N THR A 41 -0.43 0.87 14.99
CA THR A 41 -1.28 1.28 16.11
C THR A 41 -2.26 2.38 15.72
N ARG A 42 -3.38 2.43 16.45
CA ARG A 42 -4.38 3.50 16.33
C ARG A 42 -3.98 4.77 17.07
N THR A 43 -2.96 4.71 17.91
CA THR A 43 -2.45 5.83 18.73
C THR A 43 -0.93 5.93 18.61
N PRO A 44 -0.41 6.25 17.41
CA PRO A 44 1.04 6.25 17.17
C PRO A 44 1.75 7.35 17.96
N SER A 45 2.95 7.05 18.44
CA SER A 45 3.87 8.06 18.98
C SER A 45 4.21 9.13 17.93
N LEU A 46 4.69 10.30 18.36
CA LEU A 46 5.12 11.36 17.43
C LEU A 46 6.22 10.89 16.49
N TYR A 47 7.14 10.06 17.00
CA TYR A 47 8.17 9.42 16.19
C TYR A 47 7.55 8.56 15.08
N THR A 48 6.64 7.65 15.43
CA THR A 48 5.96 6.81 14.46
C THR A 48 5.13 7.60 13.47
N GLN A 49 4.48 8.69 13.90
CA GLN A 49 3.74 9.57 12.99
C GLN A 49 4.66 10.13 11.90
N GLN A 50 5.78 10.73 12.31
CA GLN A 50 6.76 11.30 11.39
C GLN A 50 7.32 10.24 10.44
N MET A 51 7.81 9.11 10.97
CA MET A 51 8.43 8.05 10.17
C MET A 51 7.43 7.38 9.22
N THR A 52 6.18 7.19 9.65
CA THR A 52 5.12 6.64 8.77
C THR A 52 4.89 7.57 7.58
N GLN A 53 4.81 8.88 7.82
CA GLN A 53 4.65 9.87 6.75
C GLN A 53 5.85 9.88 5.80
N ASP A 54 7.07 9.82 6.34
CA ASP A 54 8.30 9.87 5.54
C ASP A 54 8.45 8.61 4.68
N ILE A 55 8.21 7.41 5.24
CA ILE A 55 8.18 6.15 4.48
C ILE A 55 7.11 6.21 3.38
N ALA A 56 5.90 6.64 3.73
CA ALA A 56 4.79 6.70 2.80
C ALA A 56 5.08 7.64 1.62
N LYS A 57 5.60 8.84 1.90
CA LYS A 57 6.03 9.80 0.86
C LYS A 57 7.16 9.26 0.00
N ALA A 58 8.17 8.65 0.62
CA ALA A 58 9.32 8.11 -0.11
C ALA A 58 8.91 7.00 -1.08
N LEU A 59 8.00 6.10 -0.67
CA LEU A 59 7.43 5.06 -1.53
C LEU A 59 6.49 5.65 -2.59
N ALA A 60 5.64 6.62 -2.23
CA ALA A 60 4.70 7.23 -3.16
C ALA A 60 5.37 8.06 -4.27
N ARG A 61 6.51 8.71 -3.99
CA ARG A 61 7.34 9.40 -5.00
C ARG A 61 7.93 8.42 -6.03
N ARG A 62 8.09 7.17 -5.64
CA ARG A 62 8.50 6.05 -6.50
C ARG A 62 7.30 5.32 -7.10
N GLY A 63 6.11 5.92 -7.00
CA GLY A 63 4.81 5.40 -7.40
C GLY A 63 4.47 3.99 -6.93
N VAL A 64 5.04 3.58 -5.80
CA VAL A 64 4.49 2.47 -5.03
C VAL A 64 3.13 2.89 -4.50
N CYS A 65 2.11 2.07 -4.77
CA CYS A 65 0.78 2.25 -4.24
C CYS A 65 0.71 1.73 -2.80
N LEU A 66 0.24 2.57 -1.87
CA LEU A 66 0.18 2.16 -0.47
C LEU A 66 -1.17 1.55 -0.13
N VAL A 67 -1.14 0.40 0.53
CA VAL A 67 -2.33 -0.34 0.95
C VAL A 67 -2.47 -0.27 2.46
N SER A 68 -3.64 0.13 2.95
CA SER A 68 -3.94 0.11 4.39
C SER A 68 -5.44 -0.01 4.66
N GLY A 69 -5.82 0.01 5.94
CA GLY A 69 -7.19 -0.26 6.39
C GLY A 69 -8.05 0.97 6.66
N ALA A 70 -7.59 2.19 6.39
CA ALA A 70 -8.29 3.43 6.77
C ALA A 70 -8.74 3.52 8.25
N ALA A 71 -8.14 2.75 9.16
CA ALA A 71 -8.38 2.89 10.59
C ALA A 71 -7.78 4.21 11.12
N MET A 72 -8.06 4.54 12.39
CA MET A 72 -7.37 5.64 13.07
C MET A 72 -5.86 5.37 13.18
N GLY A 73 -5.07 6.41 13.38
CA GLY A 73 -3.63 6.30 13.61
C GLY A 73 -2.86 6.01 12.34
N VAL A 74 -2.02 4.98 12.36
CA VAL A 74 -1.08 4.67 11.26
C VAL A 74 -1.78 4.54 9.91
N ASP A 75 -2.89 3.82 9.82
CA ASP A 75 -3.59 3.63 8.56
C ASP A 75 -4.01 4.97 7.91
N ALA A 76 -4.54 5.91 8.69
CA ALA A 76 -4.92 7.25 8.18
C ALA A 76 -3.70 8.02 7.68
N LEU A 77 -2.60 8.00 8.45
CA LEU A 77 -1.35 8.67 8.09
C LEU A 77 -0.75 8.13 6.80
N VAL A 78 -0.85 6.83 6.57
CA VAL A 78 -0.40 6.18 5.32
C VAL A 78 -1.16 6.75 4.13
N HIS A 79 -2.49 6.75 4.19
CA HIS A 79 -3.32 7.25 3.09
C HIS A 79 -3.13 8.75 2.83
N GLU A 80 -2.99 9.55 3.88
CA GLU A 80 -2.74 11.00 3.77
C GLU A 80 -1.37 11.28 3.16
N ALA A 81 -0.33 10.60 3.63
CA ALA A 81 1.04 10.83 3.19
C ALA A 81 1.33 10.24 1.80
N ALA A 82 0.61 9.19 1.39
CA ALA A 82 0.71 8.64 0.03
C ALA A 82 0.19 9.60 -1.05
N GLY A 83 -0.75 10.47 -0.68
CA GLY A 83 -1.67 11.11 -1.63
C GLY A 83 -2.88 10.21 -1.88
N THR A 84 -4.09 10.78 -1.85
CA THR A 84 -5.33 10.00 -1.99
C THR A 84 -5.50 9.34 -3.34
N GLU A 85 -4.77 9.81 -4.35
CA GLU A 85 -4.65 9.24 -5.70
C GLU A 85 -3.71 8.04 -5.79
N ASN A 86 -2.92 7.79 -4.74
CA ASN A 86 -1.90 6.75 -4.73
C ASN A 86 -2.08 5.77 -3.57
N THR A 87 -3.32 5.38 -3.30
CA THR A 87 -3.58 4.48 -2.18
C THR A 87 -4.83 3.63 -2.35
N ILE A 88 -4.77 2.42 -1.76
CA ILE A 88 -5.88 1.48 -1.67
C ILE A 88 -6.28 1.35 -0.20
N ALA A 89 -7.51 1.74 0.13
CA ALA A 89 -8.08 1.52 1.46
C ALA A 89 -9.01 0.30 1.45
N VAL A 90 -8.69 -0.69 2.28
CA VAL A 90 -9.51 -1.90 2.43
C VAL A 90 -10.41 -1.75 3.66
N LEU A 91 -11.72 -1.73 3.47
CA LEU A 91 -12.70 -1.50 4.53
C LEU A 91 -13.19 -2.81 5.17
N GLY A 92 -13.43 -2.77 6.48
CA GLY A 92 -14.02 -3.87 7.24
C GLY A 92 -15.57 -3.87 7.22
N CYS A 93 -16.17 -3.08 6.34
CA CYS A 93 -17.60 -2.83 6.19
C CYS A 93 -17.97 -2.67 4.71
N GLY A 94 -19.27 -2.60 4.40
CA GLY A 94 -19.73 -2.20 3.07
C GLY A 94 -19.17 -0.84 2.63
N LEU A 95 -18.96 -0.65 1.32
CA LEU A 95 -18.34 0.56 0.78
C LEU A 95 -19.25 1.80 0.86
N ASP A 96 -20.54 1.61 1.14
CA ASP A 96 -21.49 2.68 1.46
C ASP A 96 -21.33 3.23 2.89
N ILE A 97 -20.56 2.55 3.75
CA ILE A 97 -20.35 2.94 5.15
C ILE A 97 -18.92 3.47 5.35
N ARG A 98 -18.81 4.75 5.71
CA ARG A 98 -17.53 5.39 6.05
C ARG A 98 -17.20 5.16 7.53
N TYR A 99 -16.42 4.11 7.82
CA TYR A 99 -15.98 3.78 9.16
C TYR A 99 -14.45 3.71 9.27
N PRO A 100 -13.83 4.29 10.31
CA PRO A 100 -14.45 5.05 11.41
C PRO A 100 -14.90 6.45 10.96
N VAL A 101 -15.90 7.01 11.64
CA VAL A 101 -16.51 8.31 11.29
C VAL A 101 -15.47 9.45 11.28
N ILE A 102 -14.48 9.39 12.16
CA ILE A 102 -13.40 10.38 12.23
C ILE A 102 -12.58 10.47 10.92
N ASN A 103 -12.47 9.37 10.18
CA ASN A 103 -11.78 9.32 8.89
C ASN A 103 -12.74 9.43 7.71
N SER A 104 -14.00 9.82 7.93
CA SER A 104 -15.01 9.84 6.86
C SER A 104 -14.64 10.75 5.70
N ALA A 105 -14.03 11.92 5.98
CA ALA A 105 -13.54 12.83 4.95
C ALA A 105 -12.40 12.22 4.14
N LEU A 106 -11.43 11.57 4.81
CA LEU A 106 -10.32 10.87 4.16
C LEU A 106 -10.83 9.73 3.28
N ILE A 107 -11.73 8.89 3.80
CA ILE A 107 -12.33 7.77 3.03
C ILE A 107 -13.07 8.30 1.81
N ALA A 108 -13.82 9.40 1.93
CA ALA A 108 -14.50 10.03 0.80
C ALA A 108 -13.51 10.58 -0.24
N SER A 109 -12.36 11.09 0.20
CA SER A 109 -11.30 11.55 -0.71
C SER A 109 -10.65 10.38 -1.46
N ILE A 110 -10.38 9.26 -0.77
CA ILE A 110 -9.86 8.04 -1.41
C ILE A 110 -10.90 7.45 -2.37
N GLU A 111 -12.19 7.44 -2.01
CA GLU A 111 -13.28 7.01 -2.90
C GLU A 111 -13.28 7.77 -4.24
N LYS A 112 -12.94 9.06 -4.19
CA LYS A 112 -12.92 9.94 -5.36
C LYS A 112 -11.66 9.81 -6.20
N ASN A 113 -10.50 9.69 -5.56
CA ASN A 113 -9.20 9.84 -6.22
C ASN A 113 -8.38 8.54 -6.28
N GLY A 114 -8.56 7.64 -5.31
CA GLY A 114 -7.83 6.40 -5.16
C GLY A 114 -8.74 5.20 -5.30
N LEU A 115 -8.54 4.17 -4.46
CA LEU A 115 -9.33 2.95 -4.52
C LEU A 115 -9.80 2.51 -3.13
N LEU A 116 -11.10 2.24 -3.01
CA LEU A 116 -11.68 1.52 -1.88
C LEU A 116 -11.98 0.08 -2.28
N LEU A 117 -11.67 -0.86 -1.40
CA LEU A 117 -12.00 -2.28 -1.54
C LEU A 117 -12.72 -2.83 -0.32
N SER A 118 -13.63 -3.78 -0.51
CA SER A 118 -14.27 -4.51 0.59
C SER A 118 -14.76 -5.88 0.14
N GLN A 119 -14.71 -6.87 1.03
CA GLN A 119 -15.35 -8.18 0.82
C GLN A 119 -16.82 -8.20 1.29
N PHE A 120 -17.34 -7.06 1.74
CA PHE A 120 -18.66 -6.98 2.37
C PHE A 120 -19.62 -6.17 1.50
N ASN A 121 -20.82 -6.72 1.32
CA ASN A 121 -21.93 -6.07 0.61
C ASN A 121 -22.29 -4.70 1.23
N ASP A 122 -22.87 -3.82 0.42
CA ASP A 122 -23.41 -2.54 0.90
C ASP A 122 -24.39 -2.78 2.07
N GLY A 123 -24.30 -1.94 3.11
CA GLY A 123 -25.07 -2.03 4.34
C GLY A 123 -24.44 -2.91 5.43
N PHE A 124 -23.38 -3.69 5.13
CA PHE A 124 -22.70 -4.50 6.13
C PHE A 124 -21.90 -3.64 7.12
N ARG A 125 -22.27 -3.69 8.41
CA ARG A 125 -21.59 -2.94 9.48
C ARG A 125 -20.34 -3.67 9.96
N ALA A 126 -19.28 -2.92 10.28
CA ALA A 126 -18.02 -3.49 10.76
C ALA A 126 -18.19 -4.28 12.07
N THR A 127 -17.49 -5.40 12.17
CA THR A 127 -17.45 -6.30 13.33
C THR A 127 -16.00 -6.68 13.65
N ASN A 128 -15.76 -7.26 14.82
CA ASN A 128 -14.42 -7.72 15.19
C ASN A 128 -13.85 -8.74 14.19
N TRP A 129 -14.70 -9.64 13.68
CA TRP A 129 -14.30 -10.63 12.68
C TRP A 129 -14.02 -9.99 11.32
N SER A 130 -14.83 -9.01 10.90
CA SER A 130 -14.62 -8.37 9.60
C SER A 130 -13.32 -7.59 9.53
N PHE A 131 -12.81 -7.04 10.66
CA PHE A 131 -11.47 -6.45 10.70
C PHE A 131 -10.36 -7.48 10.48
N VAL A 132 -10.51 -8.71 10.97
CA VAL A 132 -9.52 -9.79 10.74
C VAL A 132 -9.50 -10.20 9.27
N VAL A 133 -10.67 -10.40 8.67
CA VAL A 133 -10.82 -10.71 7.23
C VAL A 133 -10.27 -9.60 6.36
N ARG A 134 -10.57 -8.34 6.70
CA ARG A 134 -10.01 -7.18 6.03
C ARG A 134 -8.49 -7.18 6.11
N ASN A 135 -7.91 -7.44 7.28
CA ASN A 135 -6.46 -7.40 7.45
C ASN A 135 -5.74 -8.44 6.59
N GLU A 136 -6.31 -9.62 6.41
CA GLU A 136 -5.78 -10.62 5.47
C GLU A 136 -5.69 -10.06 4.04
N LEU A 137 -6.74 -9.37 3.59
CA LEU A 137 -6.80 -8.72 2.28
C LEU A 137 -5.79 -7.57 2.15
N VAL A 138 -5.63 -6.73 3.18
CA VAL A 138 -4.59 -5.67 3.21
C VAL A 138 -3.21 -6.29 3.03
N VAL A 139 -2.90 -7.37 3.74
CA VAL A 139 -1.58 -8.01 3.68
C VAL A 139 -1.36 -8.71 2.34
N ALA A 140 -2.38 -9.36 1.79
CA ALA A 140 -2.31 -10.06 0.52
C ALA A 140 -1.90 -9.10 -0.62
N LEU A 141 -2.53 -7.93 -0.70
CA LEU A 141 -2.32 -6.94 -1.77
C LEU A 141 -0.90 -6.37 -1.84
N GLY A 142 -0.20 -6.20 -0.72
CA GLY A 142 1.15 -5.63 -0.72
C GLY A 142 2.23 -6.69 -0.93
N GLU A 143 3.27 -6.41 -1.70
CA GLU A 143 4.42 -7.31 -1.90
C GLU A 143 5.15 -7.59 -0.59
N ILE A 144 5.20 -6.59 0.29
CA ILE A 144 5.75 -6.64 1.65
C ILE A 144 4.76 -6.04 2.66
N LEU A 145 5.03 -6.28 3.94
CA LEU A 145 4.32 -5.66 5.05
C LEU A 145 5.25 -4.77 5.86
N ILE A 146 4.87 -3.52 6.10
CA ILE A 146 5.51 -2.62 7.07
C ILE A 146 4.61 -2.49 8.30
N VAL A 147 5.14 -2.76 9.49
CA VAL A 147 4.47 -2.52 10.77
C VAL A 147 5.24 -1.43 11.53
N THR A 148 4.71 -0.21 11.56
CA THR A 148 5.47 0.94 12.07
C THR A 148 5.51 1.00 13.60
N GLU A 149 4.38 0.69 14.26
CA GLU A 149 4.29 0.58 15.71
C GLU A 149 3.16 -0.37 16.11
N ALA A 150 3.42 -1.29 17.05
CA ALA A 150 2.43 -2.23 17.56
C ALA A 150 2.75 -2.72 18.97
N ASP A 151 1.73 -2.78 19.83
CA ASP A 151 1.81 -3.45 21.13
C ASP A 151 1.65 -4.96 21.02
N SER A 152 2.10 -5.70 22.05
CA SER A 152 2.09 -7.18 22.09
C SER A 152 0.72 -7.84 21.94
N ARG A 153 -0.39 -7.10 22.08
CA ARG A 153 -1.77 -7.59 21.88
C ARG A 153 -2.51 -6.82 20.78
N SER A 154 -1.79 -6.12 19.92
CA SER A 154 -2.39 -5.31 18.86
C SER A 154 -3.02 -6.16 17.75
N GLY A 155 -4.13 -5.69 17.19
CA GLY A 155 -4.71 -6.25 15.96
C GLY A 155 -3.75 -6.20 14.77
N SER A 156 -2.76 -5.31 14.78
CA SER A 156 -1.70 -5.24 13.76
C SER A 156 -0.82 -6.50 13.74
N LEU A 157 -0.68 -7.22 14.86
CA LEU A 157 0.07 -8.49 14.90
C LEU A 157 -0.66 -9.62 14.17
N ARG A 158 -1.99 -9.52 13.99
CA ARG A 158 -2.69 -10.47 13.10
C ARG A 158 -2.25 -10.31 11.65
N SER A 159 -1.93 -9.08 11.22
CA SER A 159 -1.38 -8.83 9.89
C SER A 159 0.00 -9.48 9.72
N VAL A 160 0.83 -9.49 10.77
CA VAL A 160 2.12 -10.21 10.80
C VAL A 160 1.90 -11.71 10.59
N GLU A 161 0.96 -12.33 11.31
CA GLU A 161 0.64 -13.75 11.15
C GLU A 161 0.20 -14.08 9.70
N PHE A 162 -0.55 -13.20 9.04
CA PHE A 162 -0.91 -13.37 7.63
C PHE A 162 0.32 -13.24 6.72
N ALA A 163 1.17 -12.23 6.94
CA ALA A 163 2.37 -12.02 6.13
C ALA A 163 3.33 -13.22 6.21
N GLN A 164 3.52 -13.77 7.42
CA GLN A 164 4.32 -14.98 7.63
C GLN A 164 3.75 -16.19 6.88
N LYS A 165 2.43 -16.42 6.94
CA LYS A 165 1.77 -17.51 6.20
C LYS A 165 1.88 -17.36 4.68
N MET A 166 1.90 -16.12 4.20
CA MET A 166 2.08 -15.79 2.79
C MET A 166 3.56 -15.76 2.37
N GLY A 167 4.51 -15.93 3.29
CA GLY A 167 5.94 -15.81 2.99
C GLY A 167 6.39 -14.40 2.59
N LYS A 168 5.63 -13.36 2.98
CA LYS A 168 5.95 -11.96 2.69
C LYS A 168 6.99 -11.45 3.68
N LYS A 169 7.93 -10.63 3.20
CA LYS A 169 8.89 -9.94 4.06
C LYS A 169 8.17 -8.92 4.94
N ILE A 170 8.60 -8.85 6.19
CA ILE A 170 8.04 -7.94 7.20
C ILE A 170 9.12 -6.96 7.59
N PHE A 171 8.78 -5.67 7.56
CA PHE A 171 9.65 -4.58 7.97
C PHE A 171 9.04 -3.81 9.13
N VAL A 172 9.88 -3.29 10.01
CA VAL A 172 9.44 -2.48 11.14
C VAL A 172 10.34 -1.27 11.35
N LEU A 173 9.84 -0.27 12.06
CA LEU A 173 10.68 0.82 12.56
C LEU A 173 11.51 0.35 13.76
N PRO A 174 12.78 0.80 13.88
CA PRO A 174 13.52 0.72 15.13
C PRO A 174 12.80 1.52 16.21
N GLN A 175 12.47 0.89 17.33
CA GLN A 175 11.73 1.52 18.42
C GLN A 175 12.54 1.45 19.72
N ARG A 176 12.34 2.40 20.62
CA ARG A 176 13.03 2.40 21.91
C ARG A 176 12.61 1.20 22.77
N LEU A 177 13.48 0.80 23.70
CA LEU A 177 13.10 -0.19 24.71
C LEU A 177 11.92 0.34 25.53
N GLY A 178 10.89 -0.50 25.71
CA GLY A 178 9.67 -0.14 26.44
C GLY A 178 8.55 0.40 25.54
N GLU A 179 8.88 0.84 24.32
CA GLU A 179 7.93 1.23 23.27
C GLU A 179 7.73 0.07 22.28
N SER A 180 6.60 0.08 21.57
CA SER A 180 6.27 -0.85 20.48
C SER A 180 6.71 -2.30 20.73
N ARG A 181 6.29 -2.88 21.86
CA ARG A 181 6.78 -4.20 22.31
C ARG A 181 6.51 -5.31 21.29
N GLY A 182 5.48 -5.15 20.46
CA GLY A 182 5.19 -6.07 19.36
C GLY A 182 6.27 -6.03 18.28
N THR A 183 6.60 -4.85 17.72
CA THR A 183 7.61 -4.77 16.66
C THR A 183 9.02 -5.08 17.16
N ASN A 184 9.36 -4.66 18.38
CA ASN A 184 10.64 -5.00 19.01
C ASN A 184 10.79 -6.51 19.22
N ARG A 185 9.70 -7.21 19.52
CA ARG A 185 9.69 -8.68 19.61
C ARG A 185 9.96 -9.32 18.24
N LEU A 186 9.35 -8.82 17.16
CA LEU A 186 9.57 -9.34 15.81
C LEU A 186 11.05 -9.23 15.39
N LEU A 187 11.71 -8.12 15.74
CA LEU A 187 13.15 -7.96 15.50
C LEU A 187 13.97 -8.96 16.32
N PHE A 188 13.62 -9.14 17.61
CA PHE A 188 14.32 -10.08 18.48
C PHE A 188 14.19 -11.54 18.01
N GLU A 189 13.02 -11.92 17.50
CA GLU A 189 12.74 -13.27 16.99
C GLU A 189 13.21 -13.47 15.54
N ALA A 190 13.85 -12.45 14.92
CA ALA A 190 14.26 -12.43 13.52
C ALA A 190 13.09 -12.68 12.53
N GLU A 191 11.88 -12.28 12.91
CA GLU A 191 10.66 -12.38 12.10
C GLU A 191 10.40 -11.13 11.26
N ALA A 192 11.17 -10.05 11.47
CA ALA A 192 11.11 -8.83 10.71
C ALA A 192 12.51 -8.19 10.54
N GLU A 193 12.64 -7.37 9.50
CA GLU A 193 13.82 -6.54 9.24
C GLU A 193 13.56 -5.08 9.66
N ALA A 194 14.56 -4.40 10.20
CA ALA A 194 14.42 -3.00 10.62
C ALA A 194 14.71 -2.05 9.45
N ILE A 195 13.89 -1.00 9.31
CA ILE A 195 14.14 0.12 8.38
C ILE A 195 15.01 1.15 9.09
N TYR A 196 16.32 1.12 8.84
CA TYR A 196 17.27 2.08 9.43
C TYR A 196 17.45 3.35 8.60
N ASP A 197 17.24 3.25 7.29
CA ASP A 197 17.33 4.35 6.33
C ASP A 197 16.14 4.25 5.37
N ILE A 198 15.26 5.25 5.44
CA ILE A 198 14.00 5.28 4.69
C ILE A 198 14.27 5.39 3.19
N GLU A 199 15.23 6.20 2.77
CA GLU A 199 15.50 6.42 1.35
C GLU A 199 16.23 5.23 0.75
N ALA A 200 17.19 4.64 1.47
CA ALA A 200 17.83 3.41 1.04
C ALA A 200 16.81 2.27 0.94
N PHE A 201 15.92 2.12 1.92
CA PHE A 201 14.83 1.16 1.86
C PHE A 201 13.89 1.41 0.68
N ALA A 202 13.39 2.64 0.53
CA ALA A 202 12.47 2.98 -0.55
C ALA A 202 13.11 2.82 -1.93
N SER A 203 14.43 3.03 -2.06
CA SER A 203 15.16 2.83 -3.33
C SER A 203 15.08 1.40 -3.87
N THR A 204 14.77 0.41 -3.03
CA THR A 204 14.55 -0.98 -3.47
C THR A 204 13.33 -1.14 -4.37
N PHE A 205 12.40 -0.18 -4.34
CA PHE A 205 11.21 -0.12 -5.20
C PHE A 205 11.38 0.80 -6.42
N GLY A 206 12.59 1.31 -6.66
CA GLY A 206 12.88 2.22 -7.77
C GLY A 206 13.46 3.56 -7.33
N LYS A 207 13.78 4.40 -8.31
CA LYS A 207 14.31 5.74 -8.06
C LYS A 207 13.20 6.72 -7.72
N ALA A 208 13.49 7.63 -6.78
CA ALA A 208 12.60 8.74 -6.51
C ALA A 208 12.59 9.64 -7.74
N VAL A 209 11.40 9.85 -8.30
CA VAL A 209 11.24 10.72 -9.45
C VAL A 209 10.98 12.14 -8.96
N ASP A 210 11.51 13.12 -9.69
CA ASP A 210 11.35 14.53 -9.35
C ASP A 210 9.86 14.92 -9.29
N ASP A 211 9.47 15.79 -8.35
CA ASP A 211 8.06 16.14 -8.11
C ASP A 211 7.43 16.88 -9.33
N ASN A 212 8.25 17.32 -10.28
CA ASN A 212 7.85 17.93 -11.56
C ASN A 212 7.43 16.91 -12.63
N VAL A 213 7.62 15.61 -12.42
CA VAL A 213 7.23 14.58 -13.39
C VAL A 213 5.73 14.31 -13.28
N THR A 214 5.06 14.34 -14.43
CA THR A 214 3.65 14.02 -14.53
C THR A 214 3.46 12.53 -14.20
N LYS A 215 2.73 12.23 -13.11
CA LYS A 215 2.41 10.86 -12.68
C LYS A 215 1.20 10.31 -13.44
N ASP A 216 1.34 10.21 -14.76
CA ASP A 216 0.32 9.69 -15.67
C ASP A 216 0.44 8.16 -15.85
N GLU A 217 -0.38 7.59 -16.74
CA GLU A 217 -0.32 6.14 -17.05
C GLU A 217 1.06 5.70 -17.55
N PHE A 218 1.75 6.55 -18.30
CA PHE A 218 3.09 6.26 -18.81
C PHE A 218 4.09 6.14 -17.66
N PHE A 219 4.05 7.06 -16.70
CA PHE A 219 4.87 7.00 -15.50
C PHE A 219 4.67 5.69 -14.74
N TYR A 220 3.42 5.32 -14.44
CA TYR A 220 3.13 4.09 -13.68
C TYR A 220 3.49 2.83 -14.45
N PHE A 221 3.31 2.82 -15.77
CA PHE A 221 3.75 1.72 -16.60
C PHE A 221 5.27 1.54 -16.54
N CYS A 222 6.03 2.63 -16.64
CA CYS A 222 7.50 2.59 -16.57
C CYS A 222 8.05 2.13 -15.20
N GLN A 223 7.27 2.23 -14.12
CA GLN A 223 7.66 1.70 -12.80
C GLN A 223 7.72 0.18 -12.75
N THR A 224 6.95 -0.49 -13.59
CA THR A 224 7.02 -1.96 -13.72
C THR A 224 8.32 -2.44 -14.35
N MET A 225 9.24 -1.52 -14.68
CA MET A 225 10.47 -1.74 -15.44
C MET A 225 10.18 -2.54 -16.73
N PRO A 226 9.27 -2.05 -17.57
CA PRO A 226 8.86 -2.77 -18.77
C PRO A 226 10.02 -2.81 -19.76
N THR A 227 9.99 -3.81 -20.64
CA THR A 227 10.87 -3.81 -21.81
C THR A 227 10.49 -2.66 -22.76
N LEU A 228 11.45 -2.21 -23.56
CA LEU A 228 11.25 -1.18 -24.56
C LEU A 228 10.11 -1.56 -25.51
N ASP A 229 10.05 -2.82 -25.94
CA ASP A 229 9.00 -3.31 -26.84
C ASP A 229 7.61 -3.21 -26.20
N GLN A 230 7.49 -3.54 -24.91
CA GLN A 230 6.24 -3.39 -24.16
C GLN A 230 5.84 -1.91 -24.05
N ALA A 231 6.79 -1.03 -23.74
CA ALA A 231 6.53 0.39 -23.60
C ALA A 231 6.14 1.06 -24.92
N VAL A 232 6.84 0.74 -26.01
CA VAL A 232 6.54 1.31 -27.34
C VAL A 232 5.22 0.78 -27.87
N LYS A 233 4.88 -0.46 -27.57
CA LYS A 233 3.57 -1.03 -27.92
C LYS A 233 2.42 -0.29 -27.24
N GLU A 234 2.59 0.08 -25.97
CA GLU A 234 1.52 0.70 -25.17
C GLU A 234 1.47 2.23 -25.35
N PHE A 235 2.61 2.91 -25.43
CA PHE A 235 2.70 4.38 -25.42
C PHE A 235 3.32 5.00 -26.68
N GLY A 236 3.75 4.18 -27.65
CA GLY A 236 4.26 4.66 -28.94
C GLY A 236 5.46 5.60 -28.80
N GLU A 237 5.39 6.75 -29.48
CA GLU A 237 6.47 7.74 -29.52
C GLU A 237 6.75 8.40 -28.16
N ARG A 238 5.78 8.38 -27.23
CA ARG A 238 5.93 8.97 -25.89
C ARG A 238 7.13 8.40 -25.13
N VAL A 239 7.48 7.13 -25.34
CA VAL A 239 8.64 6.49 -24.69
C VAL A 239 9.93 7.23 -25.04
N TYR A 240 10.09 7.60 -26.32
CA TYR A 240 11.28 8.28 -26.82
C TYR A 240 11.28 9.76 -26.43
N GLU A 241 10.12 10.42 -26.45
CA GLU A 241 9.97 11.79 -25.94
C GLU A 241 10.36 11.88 -24.46
N ALA A 242 9.87 10.94 -23.64
CA ALA A 242 10.18 10.89 -22.23
C ALA A 242 11.66 10.59 -21.95
N GLU A 243 12.34 9.83 -22.81
CA GLU A 243 13.79 9.65 -22.70
C GLU A 243 14.55 10.94 -23.03
N LEU A 244 14.12 11.68 -24.07
CA LEU A 244 14.70 12.98 -24.43
C LEU A 244 14.46 14.06 -23.35
N GLU A 245 13.31 14.02 -22.69
CA GLU A 245 12.96 14.87 -21.55
C GLU A 245 13.72 14.49 -20.26
N GLY A 246 14.41 13.35 -20.26
CA GLY A 246 15.12 12.83 -19.09
C GLY A 246 14.21 12.24 -18.01
N VAL A 247 12.94 11.93 -18.34
CA VAL A 247 11.96 11.30 -17.44
C VAL A 247 12.24 9.81 -17.29
N VAL A 248 12.68 9.15 -18.36
CA VAL A 248 13.09 7.75 -18.37
C VAL A 248 14.47 7.60 -18.99
N THR A 249 15.11 6.45 -18.78
CA THR A 249 16.28 6.01 -19.52
C THR A 249 16.10 4.57 -19.96
N ILE A 250 16.48 4.27 -21.20
CA ILE A 250 16.46 2.91 -21.72
C ILE A 250 17.81 2.27 -21.47
N ARG A 251 17.86 1.24 -20.62
CA ARG A 251 19.08 0.50 -20.29
C ARG A 251 18.90 -0.98 -20.58
N ASN A 252 19.72 -1.53 -21.47
CA ASN A 252 19.64 -2.93 -21.89
C ASN A 252 18.22 -3.34 -22.37
N GLY A 253 17.52 -2.44 -23.06
CA GLY A 253 16.15 -2.67 -23.53
C GLY A 253 15.08 -2.62 -22.44
N ILE A 254 15.40 -2.17 -21.22
CA ILE A 254 14.44 -1.92 -20.14
C ILE A 254 14.25 -0.42 -19.97
N VAL A 255 13.00 0.03 -19.88
CA VAL A 255 12.66 1.43 -19.61
C VAL A 255 12.68 1.66 -18.10
N CYS A 256 13.57 2.54 -17.63
CA CYS A 256 13.75 2.86 -16.22
C CYS A 256 13.43 4.34 -15.98
N LEU A 257 12.55 4.66 -15.03
CA LEU A 257 12.38 6.05 -14.58
C LEU A 257 13.68 6.62 -14.00
N GLN A 258 13.94 7.89 -14.30
CA GLN A 258 15.09 8.64 -13.80
C GLN A 258 14.88 9.18 -12.39
#